data_AF-A0A6N7B204-F1
#
_entry.id   AF-A0A6N7B204-F1
#
_cell.length_a   1.000
_cell.length_b   1.000
_cell.length_c   1.000
_cell.angle_alpha   90.00
_cell.angle_beta   90.00
_cell.angle_gamma   90.00
#
_symmetry.space_group_name_H-M   'P 1'
#
loop_
_entity.id
_entity.type
_entity.pdbx_description
1 polymer ?
#
loop_
_entity_poly.entity_id
_entity_poly.type
_entity_poly.pdbx_seq_one_letter_code
_entity_poly.pdbx_strand_id
1 'polypeptide(L)'
;MLSIFLLTAVVVFLAELGDKTQLVCMAFVARFGVWKVLSAASAAVVVNTGLAVALGEGLSRIVPFSTLQIIAGAGFLGFGLWSLRSEEEEENCPDSNRKKGSPFWTVFFTFFVAELGDKTQLITLGLAAKQGLPVITWLGASAGLIAAQALGIFMSGFIAKHIPPRALQVGAAGIFFIFGTLSLYQNLPKHFISPVVVLAYVLILSFLSYLLLRKKSSTLE
;
A
#
# COMPACT_ATOMS: atom_id res chain seq x y z
N MET A 1 -2.40 -20.15 -14.66
CA MET A 1 -3.53 -19.27 -14.25
C MET A 1 -3.75 -19.30 -12.74
N LEU A 2 -4.11 -20.45 -12.14
CA LEU A 2 -4.35 -20.54 -10.68
C LEU A 2 -3.13 -20.11 -9.83
N SER A 3 -1.92 -20.50 -10.22
CA SER A 3 -0.69 -20.10 -9.53
C SER A 3 -0.48 -18.58 -9.49
N ILE A 4 -0.78 -17.89 -10.59
CA ILE A 4 -0.65 -16.42 -10.70
C ILE A 4 -1.73 -15.74 -9.87
N PHE A 5 -2.96 -16.26 -9.91
CA PHE A 5 -4.05 -15.78 -9.05
C PHE A 5 -3.66 -15.88 -7.57
N LEU A 6 -3.25 -17.07 -7.10
CA LEU A 6 -2.89 -17.30 -5.70
C LEU A 6 -1.66 -16.49 -5.28
N LEU A 7 -0.61 -16.45 -6.11
CA LEU A 7 0.57 -15.64 -5.83
C LEU A 7 0.21 -14.18 -5.68
N THR A 8 -0.56 -13.63 -6.62
CA THR A 8 -0.97 -12.22 -6.59
C THR A 8 -1.85 -11.94 -5.37
N ALA A 9 -2.84 -12.80 -5.12
CA ALA A 9 -3.73 -12.66 -3.98
C ALA A 9 -2.97 -12.68 -2.66
N VAL A 10 -2.05 -13.63 -2.47
CA VAL A 10 -1.27 -13.74 -1.24
C VAL A 10 -0.30 -12.56 -1.08
N VAL A 11 0.42 -12.18 -2.12
CA VAL A 11 1.38 -11.06 -2.06
C VAL A 11 0.66 -9.75 -1.75
N VAL A 12 -0.44 -9.48 -2.45
CA VAL A 12 -1.25 -8.27 -2.25
C VAL A 12 -1.91 -8.27 -0.87
N PHE A 13 -2.48 -9.40 -0.45
CA PHE A 13 -3.05 -9.55 0.89
C PHE A 13 -2.02 -9.25 1.98
N LEU A 14 -0.84 -9.87 1.91
CA LEU A 14 0.22 -9.69 2.91
C LEU A 14 0.77 -8.25 2.92
N ALA A 15 0.84 -7.60 1.76
CA ALA A 15 1.30 -6.21 1.66
C ALA A 15 0.32 -5.22 2.30
N GLU A 16 -0.97 -5.56 2.33
CA GLU A 16 -2.05 -4.72 2.85
C GLU A 16 -2.36 -4.97 4.34
N LEU A 17 -1.81 -6.05 4.93
CA LEU A 17 -2.06 -6.37 6.34
C LEU A 17 -1.55 -5.27 7.28
N GLY A 18 -2.46 -4.72 8.09
CA GLY A 18 -2.13 -3.66 9.05
C GLY A 18 -1.92 -2.30 8.40
N ASP A 19 -2.48 -2.07 7.21
CA ASP A 19 -2.39 -0.76 6.57
C ASP A 19 -3.35 0.28 7.18
N LYS A 20 -3.07 1.57 6.96
CA LYS A 20 -3.91 2.69 7.35
C LYS A 20 -5.31 2.61 6.75
N THR A 21 -5.44 2.06 5.54
CA THR A 21 -6.75 1.84 4.90
C THR A 21 -7.66 0.97 5.77
N GLN A 22 -7.10 0.03 6.53
CA GLN A 22 -7.86 -0.78 7.50
C GLN A 22 -8.40 0.08 8.64
N LEU A 23 -7.62 1.01 9.19
CA LEU A 23 -8.06 1.92 10.26
C LEU A 23 -9.21 2.84 9.80
N VAL A 24 -9.09 3.42 8.60
CA VAL A 24 -10.15 4.20 7.96
C VAL A 24 -11.42 3.36 7.80
N CYS A 25 -11.26 2.09 7.42
CA CYS A 25 -12.37 1.14 7.32
C CYS A 25 -13.08 0.97 8.68
N MET A 26 -12.32 0.85 9.77
CA MET A 26 -12.88 0.71 11.13
C MET A 26 -13.69 1.94 11.53
N ALA A 27 -13.17 3.14 11.30
CA ALA A 27 -13.86 4.39 11.60
C ALA A 27 -15.19 4.51 10.85
N PHE A 28 -15.20 4.15 9.57
CA PHE A 28 -16.44 4.12 8.78
C PHE A 28 -17.41 3.02 9.23
N VAL A 29 -16.92 1.85 9.66
CA VAL A 29 -17.78 0.74 10.14
C VAL A 29 -18.54 1.14 11.39
N ALA A 30 -17.92 1.87 12.32
CA ALA A 30 -18.58 2.39 13.51
C ALA A 30 -19.77 3.30 13.19
N ARG A 31 -19.75 3.98 12.03
CA ARG A 31 -20.79 4.94 11.60
C ARG A 31 -21.83 4.36 10.64
N PHE A 32 -21.42 3.49 9.71
CA PHE A 32 -22.28 3.05 8.59
C PHE A 32 -22.56 1.54 8.57
N GLY A 33 -21.87 0.75 9.41
CA GLY A 33 -22.02 -0.70 9.52
C GLY A 33 -21.17 -1.50 8.53
N VAL A 34 -20.77 -2.70 8.96
CA VAL A 34 -19.81 -3.60 8.29
C VAL A 34 -20.12 -3.79 6.80
N TRP A 35 -21.33 -4.22 6.46
CA TRP A 35 -21.68 -4.61 5.09
C TRP A 35 -21.71 -3.44 4.10
N LYS A 36 -22.06 -2.23 4.55
CA LYS A 36 -22.07 -1.04 3.68
C LYS A 36 -20.66 -0.55 3.39
N VAL A 37 -19.80 -0.57 4.41
CA VAL A 37 -18.40 -0.16 4.27
C VAL A 37 -17.64 -1.17 3.44
N LEU A 38 -17.79 -2.47 3.73
CA LEU A 38 -17.10 -3.53 3.01
C LEU A 38 -17.49 -3.55 1.52
N SER A 39 -18.78 -3.38 1.19
CA SER A 39 -19.21 -3.34 -0.22
C SER A 39 -18.69 -2.10 -0.96
N ALA A 40 -18.70 -0.92 -0.31
CA ALA A 40 -18.15 0.31 -0.88
C ALA A 40 -16.62 0.26 -1.05
N ALA A 41 -15.90 -0.21 -0.02
CA ALA A 41 -14.44 -0.38 -0.06
C ALA A 41 -14.05 -1.43 -1.11
N SER A 42 -14.75 -2.57 -1.17
CA SER A 42 -14.50 -3.61 -2.18
C SER A 42 -14.70 -3.08 -3.59
N ALA A 43 -15.74 -2.28 -3.83
CA ALA A 43 -15.96 -1.67 -5.14
C ALA A 43 -14.82 -0.70 -5.50
N ALA A 44 -14.38 0.14 -4.56
CA ALA A 44 -13.25 1.06 -4.78
C ALA A 44 -11.96 0.30 -5.10
N VAL A 45 -11.67 -0.75 -4.33
CA VAL A 45 -10.55 -1.67 -4.53
C VAL A 45 -10.56 -2.28 -5.92
N VAL A 46 -11.69 -2.84 -6.36
CA VAL A 46 -11.80 -3.50 -7.67
C VAL A 46 -11.52 -2.51 -8.81
N VAL A 47 -11.96 -1.26 -8.67
CA VAL A 47 -11.67 -0.21 -9.66
C VAL A 47 -10.18 0.15 -9.62
N ASN A 48 -9.60 0.37 -8.43
CA ASN A 48 -8.20 0.75 -8.28
C ASN A 48 -7.22 -0.33 -8.76
N THR A 49 -7.45 -1.59 -8.39
CA THR A 49 -6.66 -2.72 -8.89
C THR A 49 -6.83 -2.86 -10.41
N GLY A 50 -8.02 -2.60 -10.94
CA GLY A 50 -8.29 -2.58 -12.38
C GLY A 50 -7.45 -1.54 -13.10
N LEU A 51 -7.40 -0.32 -12.57
CA LEU A 51 -6.56 0.76 -13.09
C LEU A 51 -5.08 0.38 -13.03
N ALA A 52 -4.60 -0.15 -11.90
CA ALA A 52 -3.20 -0.56 -11.74
C ALA A 52 -2.80 -1.66 -12.74
N VAL A 53 -3.67 -2.66 -12.96
CA VAL A 53 -3.42 -3.72 -13.94
C VAL A 53 -3.47 -3.19 -15.37
N ALA A 54 -4.44 -2.33 -15.71
CA ALA A 54 -4.53 -1.74 -17.04
C ALA A 54 -3.29 -0.89 -17.36
N LEU A 55 -2.83 -0.10 -16.38
CA LEU A 55 -1.59 0.65 -16.49
C LEU A 55 -0.38 -0.28 -16.61
N GLY A 56 -0.28 -1.33 -15.79
CA GLY A 56 0.83 -2.29 -15.85
C GLY A 56 0.94 -3.03 -17.18
N GLU A 57 -0.20 -3.46 -17.74
CA GLU A 57 -0.28 -4.08 -19.07
C GLU A 57 0.01 -3.09 -20.20
N GLY A 58 -0.43 -1.83 -20.07
CA GLY A 58 -0.10 -0.78 -21.04
C GLY A 58 1.39 -0.42 -21.01
N LEU A 59 1.95 -0.28 -19.81
CA LEU A 59 3.35 0.06 -19.57
C LEU A 59 4.29 -1.06 -20.00
N SER A 60 3.94 -2.33 -19.81
CA SER A 60 4.81 -3.46 -20.19
C SER A 60 5.12 -3.52 -21.69
N ARG A 61 4.27 -2.90 -22.52
CA ARG A 61 4.45 -2.83 -23.99
C ARG A 61 5.43 -1.76 -24.43
N ILE A 62 5.66 -0.73 -23.60
CA ILE A 62 6.43 0.46 -23.95
C ILE A 62 7.71 0.54 -23.11
N VAL A 63 7.62 0.14 -21.85
CA VAL A 63 8.67 0.29 -20.84
C VAL A 63 9.29 -1.07 -20.55
N PRO A 64 10.63 -1.21 -20.68
CA PRO A 64 11.32 -2.44 -20.32
C PRO A 64 11.02 -2.84 -18.88
N PHE A 65 10.80 -4.13 -18.67
CA PHE A 65 10.44 -4.68 -17.36
C PHE A 65 11.43 -4.28 -16.24
N SER A 66 12.73 -4.20 -16.55
CA SER A 66 13.75 -3.74 -15.60
C SER A 66 13.50 -2.32 -15.10
N THR A 67 13.05 -1.41 -15.97
CA THR A 67 12.72 -0.02 -15.60
C THR A 67 11.50 0.03 -14.69
N LEU A 68 10.48 -0.78 -14.96
CA LEU A 68 9.31 -0.90 -14.09
C LEU A 68 9.68 -1.40 -12.70
N GLN A 69 10.60 -2.36 -12.60
CA GLN A 69 11.08 -2.85 -11.32
C GLN A 69 11.93 -1.81 -10.58
N ILE A 70 12.76 -1.02 -11.29
CA ILE A 70 13.50 0.10 -10.67
C ILE A 70 12.52 1.16 -10.13
N ILE A 71 11.49 1.52 -10.89
CA ILE A 71 10.47 2.50 -10.46
C ILE A 71 9.71 1.96 -9.24
N ALA A 72 9.28 0.70 -9.26
CA ALA A 72 8.60 0.08 -8.13
C ALA A 72 9.51 0.00 -6.88
N GLY A 73 10.79 -0.38 -7.07
CA GLY A 73 11.78 -0.41 -6.00
C GLY A 73 12.02 0.96 -5.37
N ALA A 74 12.19 2.00 -6.19
CA ALA A 74 12.30 3.38 -5.73
C ALA A 74 11.03 3.86 -5.03
N GLY A 75 9.86 3.49 -5.58
CA GLY A 75 8.55 3.76 -4.98
C GLY A 75 8.43 3.16 -3.58
N PHE A 76 8.80 1.89 -3.39
CA PHE A 76 8.81 1.27 -2.07
C PHE A 76 9.70 1.98 -1.07
N LEU A 77 10.89 2.43 -1.46
CA LEU A 77 11.73 3.23 -0.56
C LEU A 77 11.07 4.56 -0.20
N GLY A 78 10.43 5.22 -1.18
CA GLY A 78 9.63 6.42 -0.96
C GLY A 78 8.48 6.17 0.04
N PHE A 79 7.74 5.07 -0.12
CA PHE A 79 6.68 4.65 0.80
C PHE A 79 7.20 4.28 2.17
N GLY A 80 8.37 3.64 2.29
CA GLY A 80 9.01 3.37 3.58
C GLY A 80 9.36 4.66 4.32
N LEU A 81 9.95 5.63 3.62
CA LEU A 81 10.28 6.94 4.19
C LEU A 81 9.03 7.76 4.54
N TRP A 82 8.02 7.77 3.66
CA TRP A 82 6.76 8.46 3.92
C TRP A 82 5.98 7.80 5.06
N SER A 83 5.99 6.47 5.12
CA SER A 83 5.43 5.71 6.23
C SER A 83 6.07 6.14 7.54
N LEU A 84 7.40 6.32 7.63
CA LEU A 84 8.04 6.87 8.84
C LEU A 84 7.69 8.34 9.13
N ARG A 85 7.46 9.14 8.08
CA ARG A 85 7.12 10.56 8.22
C ARG A 85 5.70 10.79 8.71
N SER A 86 4.76 9.88 8.46
CA SER A 86 3.35 10.14 8.70
C SER A 86 3.11 10.62 10.12
N GLU A 87 2.79 11.92 10.21
CA GLU A 87 1.86 12.47 11.18
C GLU A 87 0.63 11.57 11.13
N GLU A 88 0.07 11.28 12.29
CA GLU A 88 -1.30 10.81 12.34
C GLU A 88 -2.06 11.91 11.59
N GLU A 89 -2.38 11.67 10.31
CA GLU A 89 -3.42 12.44 9.67
C GLU A 89 -4.59 12.19 10.60
N GLU A 90 -4.90 13.20 11.43
CA GLU A 90 -6.19 13.28 12.09
C GLU A 90 -7.16 12.83 11.03
N GLU A 91 -7.80 11.68 11.29
CA GLU A 91 -8.91 11.20 10.52
C GLU A 91 -9.90 12.37 10.51
N ASN A 92 -9.78 13.24 9.51
CA ASN A 92 -10.76 14.27 9.21
C ASN A 92 -11.91 13.49 8.60
N CYS A 93 -12.61 12.76 9.49
CA CYS A 93 -13.94 12.25 9.28
C CYS A 93 -14.70 13.40 8.65
N PRO A 94 -15.21 13.28 7.42
CA PRO A 94 -15.87 14.38 6.76
C PRO A 94 -16.96 14.93 7.68
N ASP A 95 -16.80 16.22 7.99
CA ASP A 95 -17.59 16.99 8.93
C ASP A 95 -19.08 16.74 8.69
N SER A 96 -19.83 16.50 9.77
CA SER A 96 -21.19 15.95 9.74
C SER A 96 -22.25 16.90 9.15
N ASN A 97 -21.83 18.01 8.55
CA ASN A 97 -22.69 19.08 8.09
C ASN A 97 -22.83 19.17 6.57
N ARG A 98 -22.26 18.22 5.80
CA ARG A 98 -22.55 18.11 4.36
C ARG A 98 -23.72 17.15 4.11
N LYS A 99 -24.70 17.66 3.37
CA LYS A 99 -25.98 17.06 2.92
C LYS A 99 -25.98 15.53 2.83
N LYS A 100 -27.13 14.90 3.19
CA LYS A 100 -27.49 13.46 3.04
C LYS A 100 -26.97 12.83 1.73
N GLY A 101 -25.68 12.51 1.66
CA GLY A 101 -25.10 11.68 0.61
C GLY A 101 -25.31 10.20 0.96
N SER A 102 -25.39 9.34 -0.05
CA SER A 102 -25.42 7.89 0.20
C SER A 102 -24.13 7.48 0.92
N PRO A 103 -24.21 6.81 2.09
CA PRO A 103 -23.03 6.32 2.81
C PRO A 103 -22.07 5.49 1.95
N PHE A 104 -22.62 4.73 1.00
CA PHE A 104 -21.84 3.95 0.04
C PHE A 104 -20.89 4.82 -0.77
N TRP A 105 -21.39 5.90 -1.40
CA TRP A 105 -20.57 6.77 -2.24
C TRP A 105 -19.53 7.55 -1.45
N THR A 106 -19.84 7.89 -0.20
CA THR A 106 -18.89 8.57 0.69
C THR A 106 -17.70 7.67 0.98
N VAL A 107 -17.96 6.42 1.39
CA VAL A 107 -16.91 5.43 1.66
C VAL A 107 -16.15 5.09 0.37
N PHE A 108 -16.87 4.83 -0.73
CA PHE A 108 -16.27 4.48 -2.01
C PHE A 108 -15.25 5.51 -2.47
N PHE A 109 -15.63 6.80 -2.55
CA PHE A 109 -14.71 7.83 -3.03
C PHE A 109 -13.56 8.09 -2.06
N THR A 110 -13.81 7.96 -0.75
CA THR A 110 -12.75 8.09 0.25
C THR A 110 -11.71 6.99 0.08
N PHE A 111 -12.14 5.72 -0.01
CA PHE A 111 -11.25 4.59 -0.26
C PHE A 111 -10.58 4.67 -1.62
N PHE A 112 -11.33 5.01 -2.66
CA PHE A 112 -10.79 5.13 -4.01
C PHE A 112 -9.63 6.12 -4.04
N VAL A 113 -9.80 7.32 -3.48
CA VAL A 113 -8.75 8.34 -3.43
C VAL A 113 -7.62 7.94 -2.50
N ALA A 114 -7.90 7.35 -1.34
CA ALA A 114 -6.89 6.92 -0.38
C ALA A 114 -5.96 5.84 -0.95
N GLU A 115 -6.51 4.95 -1.78
CA GLU A 115 -5.79 3.83 -2.39
C GLU A 115 -5.18 4.19 -3.75
N LEU A 116 -5.42 5.40 -4.27
CA LEU A 116 -4.82 5.87 -5.53
C LEU A 116 -3.34 6.18 -5.33
N GLY A 117 -2.50 5.55 -6.14
CA GLY A 117 -1.06 5.72 -6.11
C GLY A 117 -0.38 5.03 -4.95
N ASP A 118 -1.08 4.24 -4.12
CA ASP A 118 -0.48 3.57 -2.96
C ASP A 118 0.47 2.41 -3.36
N LYS A 119 1.26 1.95 -2.40
CA LYS A 119 2.17 0.81 -2.46
C LYS A 119 1.57 -0.40 -3.15
N THR A 120 0.29 -0.67 -2.90
CA THR A 120 -0.37 -1.86 -3.37
C THR A 120 -0.74 -1.72 -4.84
N GLN A 121 -0.93 -0.50 -5.34
CA GLN A 121 -1.01 -0.24 -6.77
C GLN A 121 0.34 -0.48 -7.46
N LEU A 122 1.47 -0.08 -6.86
CA LEU A 122 2.79 -0.37 -7.43
C LEU A 122 3.08 -1.88 -7.49
N ILE A 123 2.72 -2.61 -6.43
CA ILE A 123 2.80 -4.09 -6.42
C ILE A 123 1.97 -4.67 -7.54
N THR A 124 0.71 -4.26 -7.64
CA THR A 124 -0.26 -4.78 -8.62
C THR A 124 0.18 -4.48 -10.04
N LEU A 125 0.65 -3.26 -10.30
CA LEU A 125 1.20 -2.83 -11.58
C LEU A 125 2.42 -3.68 -11.98
N GLY A 126 3.37 -3.87 -11.05
CA GLY A 126 4.56 -4.68 -11.30
C GLY A 126 4.24 -6.16 -11.55
N LEU A 127 3.27 -6.71 -10.82
CA LEU A 127 2.78 -8.08 -11.04
C LEU A 127 2.07 -8.21 -12.38
N ALA A 128 1.22 -7.25 -12.76
CA ALA A 128 0.54 -7.26 -14.05
C ALA A 128 1.53 -7.20 -15.22
N ALA A 129 2.53 -6.33 -15.12
CA ALA A 129 3.59 -6.21 -16.12
C ALA A 129 4.45 -7.48 -16.24
N LYS A 130 4.62 -8.25 -15.15
CA LYS A 130 5.44 -9.47 -15.12
C LYS A 130 4.72 -10.70 -15.68
N GLN A 131 3.45 -10.87 -15.31
CA GLN A 131 2.77 -12.17 -15.44
C GLN A 131 2.10 -12.39 -16.80
N GLY A 132 1.87 -11.33 -17.59
CA GLY A 132 1.27 -11.41 -18.94
C GLY A 132 -0.18 -11.89 -18.98
N LEU A 133 -0.83 -12.04 -17.81
CA LEU A 133 -2.25 -12.41 -17.66
C LEU A 133 -2.97 -11.33 -16.84
N PRO A 134 -3.35 -10.20 -17.45
CA PRO A 134 -3.88 -9.04 -16.73
C PRO A 134 -5.16 -9.37 -15.97
N VAL A 135 -6.13 -10.05 -16.60
CA VAL A 135 -7.40 -10.39 -15.95
C VAL A 135 -7.21 -11.27 -14.71
N ILE A 136 -6.33 -12.26 -14.78
CA ILE A 136 -6.05 -13.16 -13.65
C ILE A 136 -5.33 -12.43 -12.52
N THR A 137 -4.40 -11.54 -12.88
CA THR A 137 -3.68 -10.70 -11.92
C THR A 137 -4.64 -9.73 -11.23
N TRP A 138 -5.57 -9.13 -11.98
CA TRP A 138 -6.60 -8.24 -11.44
C TRP A 138 -7.53 -8.96 -10.46
N LEU A 139 -8.01 -10.16 -10.82
CA LEU A 139 -8.84 -10.97 -9.93
C LEU A 139 -8.08 -11.38 -8.66
N GLY A 140 -6.82 -11.78 -8.80
CA GLY A 140 -5.96 -12.13 -7.67
C GLY A 140 -5.73 -10.94 -6.73
N ALA A 141 -5.33 -9.79 -7.28
CA ALA A 141 -5.08 -8.57 -6.51
C ALA A 141 -6.36 -8.10 -5.80
N SER A 142 -7.49 -8.06 -6.50
CA SER A 142 -8.78 -7.66 -5.91
C SER A 142 -9.21 -8.60 -4.79
N ALA A 143 -9.09 -9.91 -5.00
CA ALA A 143 -9.44 -10.89 -3.97
C ALA A 143 -8.54 -10.78 -2.74
N GLY A 144 -7.23 -10.61 -2.94
CA GLY A 144 -6.26 -10.42 -1.85
C GLY A 144 -6.56 -9.16 -1.04
N LEU A 145 -6.82 -8.04 -1.72
CA LEU A 145 -7.07 -6.76 -1.05
C LEU A 145 -8.42 -6.75 -0.33
N ILE A 146 -9.49 -7.27 -0.95
CA ILE A 146 -10.80 -7.42 -0.29
C ILE A 146 -10.68 -8.32 0.95
N ALA A 147 -9.93 -9.42 0.86
CA ALA A 147 -9.71 -10.31 1.99
C ALA A 147 -8.94 -9.60 3.13
N ALA A 148 -7.95 -8.77 2.81
CA ALA A 148 -7.21 -7.99 3.78
C ALA A 148 -8.11 -6.96 4.48
N GLN A 149 -8.92 -6.22 3.72
CA GLN A 149 -9.87 -5.25 4.29
C GLN A 149 -10.95 -5.93 5.14
N ALA A 150 -11.49 -7.06 4.68
CA ALA A 150 -12.44 -7.85 5.46
C ALA A 150 -11.81 -8.29 6.79
N LEU A 151 -10.59 -8.86 6.75
CA LEU A 151 -9.87 -9.28 7.96
C LEU A 151 -9.63 -8.09 8.90
N GLY A 152 -9.18 -6.95 8.38
CA GLY A 152 -9.00 -5.73 9.16
C GLY A 152 -10.29 -5.30 9.87
N ILE A 153 -11.41 -5.26 9.16
CA ILE A 153 -12.72 -4.91 9.74
C ILE A 153 -13.13 -5.92 10.83
N PHE A 154 -12.98 -7.23 10.61
CA PHE A 154 -13.35 -8.24 11.59
C PHE A 154 -12.41 -8.27 12.81
N MET A 155 -11.12 -8.02 12.61
CA MET A 155 -10.12 -7.98 13.69
C MET A 155 -9.98 -6.61 14.37
N SER A 156 -10.70 -5.60 13.89
CA SER A 156 -10.67 -4.22 14.37
C SER A 156 -10.88 -4.07 15.88
N GLY A 157 -11.80 -4.87 16.44
CA GLY A 157 -12.07 -4.86 17.88
C GLY A 157 -10.92 -5.39 18.75
N PHE A 158 -10.00 -6.18 18.18
CA PHE A 158 -8.87 -6.78 18.89
C PHE A 158 -7.58 -5.97 18.69
N ILE A 159 -7.33 -5.51 17.46
CA ILE A 159 -6.10 -4.80 17.06
C ILE A 159 -6.02 -3.41 17.69
N ALA A 160 -7.13 -2.67 17.75
CA ALA A 160 -7.18 -1.32 18.33
C ALA A 160 -6.77 -1.28 19.82
N LYS A 161 -6.79 -2.42 20.54
CA LYS A 161 -6.44 -2.51 21.96
C LYS A 161 -5.00 -2.96 22.25
N HIS A 162 -4.29 -3.59 21.31
CA HIS A 162 -3.03 -4.29 21.61
C HIS A 162 -1.82 -3.84 20.81
N ILE A 163 -1.97 -3.16 19.68
CA ILE A 163 -0.82 -2.80 18.83
C ILE A 163 -0.66 -1.28 18.82
N PRO A 164 0.44 -0.73 19.36
CA PRO A 164 0.68 0.71 19.29
C PRO A 164 0.88 1.11 17.82
N PRO A 165 0.23 2.19 17.34
CA PRO A 165 0.30 2.63 15.93
C PRO A 165 1.74 2.76 15.40
N ARG A 166 2.67 3.16 16.27
CA ARG A 166 4.10 3.26 15.97
C ARG A 166 4.75 1.95 15.58
N ALA A 167 4.42 0.84 16.24
CA ALA A 167 5.02 -0.46 15.90
C ALA A 167 4.56 -0.93 14.51
N LEU A 168 3.28 -0.69 14.19
CA LEU A 168 2.72 -0.97 12.86
C LEU A 168 3.42 -0.16 11.78
N GLN A 169 3.58 1.15 12.02
CA GLN A 169 4.23 2.10 11.11
C GLN A 169 5.70 1.75 10.83
N VAL A 170 6.48 1.47 11.88
CA VAL A 170 7.90 1.09 11.75
C VAL A 170 8.04 -0.28 11.09
N GLY A 171 7.17 -1.24 11.40
CA GLY A 171 7.14 -2.55 10.77
C GLY A 171 6.88 -2.46 9.26
N ALA A 172 5.86 -1.69 8.85
CA ALA A 172 5.55 -1.46 7.44
C ALA A 172 6.70 -0.78 6.70
N ALA A 173 7.32 0.25 7.30
CA ALA A 173 8.50 0.91 6.74
C ALA A 173 9.68 -0.05 6.53
N GLY A 174 9.92 -0.96 7.48
CA GLY A 174 10.95 -1.99 7.36
C GLY A 174 10.71 -2.93 6.18
N ILE A 175 9.49 -3.43 6.04
CA ILE A 175 9.09 -4.30 4.92
C ILE A 175 9.34 -3.59 3.58
N PHE A 176 8.95 -2.32 3.48
CA PHE A 176 9.18 -1.51 2.29
C PHE A 176 10.65 -1.29 1.96
N PHE A 177 11.48 -0.98 2.96
CA PHE A 177 12.91 -0.84 2.74
C PHE A 177 13.53 -2.15 2.26
N ILE A 178 13.10 -3.29 2.80
CA ILE A 178 13.58 -4.61 2.36
C ILE A 178 13.20 -4.84 0.90
N PHE A 179 11.92 -4.73 0.53
CA PHE A 179 11.46 -4.98 -0.84
C PHE A 179 11.98 -3.95 -1.84
N GLY A 180 12.04 -2.68 -1.46
CA GLY A 180 12.61 -1.61 -2.27
C GLY A 180 14.09 -1.83 -2.55
N THR A 181 14.87 -2.13 -1.51
CA THR A 181 16.32 -2.41 -1.64
C THR A 181 16.56 -3.66 -2.48
N LEU A 182 15.83 -4.75 -2.23
CA LEU A 182 15.96 -6.00 -3.00
C LEU A 182 15.61 -5.78 -4.47
N SER A 183 14.53 -5.05 -4.75
CA SER A 183 14.09 -4.76 -6.12
C SER A 183 15.14 -3.92 -6.86
N LEU A 184 15.69 -2.89 -6.21
CA LEU A 184 16.76 -2.06 -6.79
C LEU A 184 18.04 -2.87 -7.02
N TYR A 185 18.50 -3.66 -6.04
CA TYR A 185 19.71 -4.46 -6.17
C TYR A 185 19.64 -5.48 -7.31
N GLN A 186 18.46 -6.06 -7.56
CA GLN A 186 18.28 -7.05 -8.63
C GLN A 186 18.20 -6.42 -10.02
N ASN A 187 17.73 -5.16 -10.13
CA ASN A 187 17.36 -4.55 -11.41
C ASN A 187 18.24 -3.39 -11.87
N LEU A 188 19.00 -2.76 -10.96
CA LEU A 188 19.94 -1.72 -11.35
C LEU A 188 21.07 -2.29 -12.22
N PRO A 189 21.50 -1.56 -13.26
CA PRO A 189 22.68 -1.95 -14.04
C PRO A 189 23.89 -2.11 -13.13
N LYS A 190 24.69 -3.16 -13.33
CA LYS A 190 25.84 -3.51 -12.47
C LYS A 190 26.84 -2.37 -12.26
N HIS A 191 26.91 -1.43 -13.21
CA HIS A 191 27.77 -0.25 -13.09
C HIS A 191 27.38 0.68 -11.91
N PHE A 192 26.10 0.74 -11.56
CA PHE A 192 25.60 1.53 -10.43
C PHE A 192 25.73 0.81 -9.08
N ILE A 193 25.88 -0.52 -9.07
CA ILE A 193 26.06 -1.32 -7.85
C ILE A 193 27.55 -1.37 -7.48
N SER A 194 28.17 -0.20 -7.33
CA SER A 194 29.52 -0.11 -6.79
C SER A 194 29.48 -0.14 -5.26
N PRO A 195 30.52 -0.66 -4.58
CA PRO A 195 30.57 -0.67 -3.10
C PRO A 195 30.39 0.73 -2.50
N VAL A 196 30.90 1.76 -3.19
CA VAL A 196 30.79 3.16 -2.79
C VAL A 196 29.34 3.64 -2.85
N VAL A 197 28.62 3.35 -3.94
CA VAL A 197 27.22 3.75 -4.09
C VAL A 197 26.33 2.99 -3.11
N VAL A 198 26.58 1.70 -2.88
CA VAL A 198 25.84 0.90 -1.90
C VAL A 198 26.05 1.46 -0.48
N LEU A 199 27.30 1.80 -0.12
CA LEU A 199 27.59 2.41 1.17
C LEU A 199 26.89 3.76 1.33
N ALA A 200 26.98 4.64 0.32
CA ALA A 200 26.31 5.93 0.32
C ALA A 200 24.79 5.77 0.45
N TYR A 201 24.19 4.83 -0.28
CA TYR A 201 22.77 4.49 -0.21
C TYR A 201 22.35 4.08 1.21
N VAL A 202 23.07 3.14 1.83
CA VAL A 202 22.76 2.66 3.19
C VAL A 202 22.87 3.79 4.20
N LEU A 203 23.92 4.61 4.10
CA LEU A 203 24.12 5.76 4.99
C LEU A 203 23.00 6.80 4.84
N ILE A 204 22.62 7.15 3.62
CA ILE A 204 21.54 8.12 3.35
C ILE A 204 20.20 7.58 3.87
N LEU A 205 19.87 6.32 3.56
CA LEU A 205 18.60 5.72 3.99
C LEU A 205 18.53 5.61 5.52
N SER A 206 19.62 5.22 6.16
CA SER A 206 19.71 5.12 7.63
C SER A 206 19.63 6.50 8.28
N PHE A 207 20.30 7.50 7.71
CA PHE A 207 20.26 8.88 8.20
C PHE A 207 18.88 9.50 8.07
N LEU A 208 18.22 9.35 6.91
CA LEU A 208 16.85 9.82 6.70
C LEU A 208 15.86 9.13 7.64
N SER A 209 15.97 7.81 7.80
CA SER A 209 15.13 7.05 8.72
C SER A 209 15.33 7.51 10.17
N TYR A 210 16.59 7.73 10.59
CA TYR A 210 16.92 8.26 11.92
C TYR A 210 16.36 9.66 12.15
N LEU A 211 16.49 10.57 11.19
CA LEU A 211 15.95 11.94 11.30
C LEU A 211 14.42 11.93 11.45
N LEU A 212 13.73 11.11 10.66
CA LEU A 212 12.26 11.02 10.70
C LEU A 212 11.78 10.40 12.02
N LEU A 213 12.46 9.37 12.52
CA LEU A 213 12.18 8.79 13.84
C LEU A 213 12.45 9.78 14.98
N ARG A 214 13.53 10.56 14.90
CA ARG A 214 13.89 11.57 15.92
C ARG A 214 12.89 12.72 15.99
N LYS A 215 12.46 13.26 14.85
CA LYS A 215 11.51 14.39 14.78
C LYS A 215 10.16 14.07 15.43
N LYS A 216 9.72 12.80 15.40
CA LYS A 216 8.46 12.35 16.02
C LYS A 216 8.57 12.10 17.53
N SER A 217 9.79 12.00 18.08
CA SER A 217 10.02 11.88 19.52
C SER A 217 9.90 13.23 20.24
N SER A 218 10.20 14.34 19.58
CA SER A 218 10.20 15.69 20.17
C SER A 218 8.83 16.38 20.19
N THR A 219 7.79 15.76 19.61
CA THR A 219 6.40 16.28 19.62
C THR A 219 5.52 15.64 20.70
N LEU A 220 6.06 14.73 21.51
CA LEU A 220 5.36 14.10 22.64
C LEU A 220 5.82 14.62 24.03
N GLU A 221 6.76 15.55 24.06
CA GLU A 221 7.13 16.33 25.27
C GLU A 221 6.50 17.71 25.20
#